data_AF-A0A8T3T6A4-F1
#
_entry.id   AF-A0A8T3T6A4-F1
#
_cell.length_a   1.000
_cell.length_b   1.000
_cell.length_c   1.000
_cell.angle_alpha   90.00
_cell.angle_beta   90.00
_cell.angle_gamma   90.00
#
_symmetry.space_group_name_H-M   'P 1'
#
loop_
_entity.id
_entity.type
_entity.pdbx_description
1 polymer ?
#
loop_
_entity_poly.entity_id
_entity_poly.type
_entity_poly.pdbx_seq_one_letter_code
_entity_poly.pdbx_strand_id
1 'polypeptide(L)'
;HNEKALRVLGRYIDQQKPRDIFFLEQDGAFVLRLLMQTQAGMRHVIAEFTRDEIQQMIDQGPAWRAEARERQVGVPSDSPPAQR
;
A
#
# COMPACT_ATOMS: atom_id res chain seq x y z
N HIS A 1 2.66 16.83 7.68
CA HIS A 1 1.63 15.92 8.21
C HIS A 1 1.22 14.89 7.15
N ASN A 2 0.87 15.32 5.93
CA ASN A 2 0.31 14.48 4.88
C ASN A 2 1.27 13.42 4.30
N GLU A 3 2.59 13.64 4.33
CA GLU A 3 3.57 12.66 3.80
C GLU A 3 3.45 11.28 4.45
N LYS A 4 3.28 11.23 5.79
CA LYS A 4 3.15 9.96 6.52
C LYS A 4 1.83 9.26 6.18
N ALA A 5 0.74 10.02 6.04
CA ALA A 5 -0.55 9.50 5.62
C ALA A 5 -0.48 8.90 4.20
N LEU A 6 0.09 9.64 3.25
CA LEU A 6 0.27 9.17 1.88
C LEU A 6 1.16 7.92 1.81
N ARG A 7 2.16 7.81 2.68
CA ARG A 7 3.03 6.62 2.75
C ARG A 7 2.27 5.37 3.18
N VAL A 8 1.40 5.47 4.19
CA VAL A 8 0.62 4.31 4.66
C VAL A 8 -0.54 3.98 3.72
N LEU A 9 -1.16 4.98 3.11
CA LEU A 9 -2.14 4.79 2.05
C LEU A 9 -1.53 4.19 0.79
N GLY A 10 -0.30 4.60 0.42
CA GLY A 10 0.46 4.00 -0.68
C GLY A 10 0.66 2.51 -0.49
N ARG A 11 1.03 2.08 0.73
CA ARG A 11 1.10 0.66 1.07
C ARG A 11 -0.25 -0.05 0.93
N TYR A 12 -1.34 0.56 1.41
CA TYR A 12 -2.68 -0.01 1.26
C TYR A 12 -3.02 -0.19 -0.23
N ILE A 13 -2.78 0.83 -1.04
CA ILE A 13 -2.98 0.84 -2.50
C ILE A 13 -2.15 -0.26 -3.17
N ASP A 14 -0.87 -0.42 -2.81
CA ASP A 14 0.02 -1.45 -3.34
C ASP A 14 -0.52 -2.87 -3.07
N GLN A 15 -1.18 -3.08 -1.93
CA GLN A 15 -1.82 -4.35 -1.61
C GLN A 15 -3.05 -4.61 -2.49
N GLN A 16 -3.81 -3.56 -2.83
CA GLN A 16 -4.99 -3.68 -3.68
C GLN A 16 -4.62 -3.90 -5.15
N LYS A 17 -3.48 -3.38 -5.62
CA LYS A 17 -3.05 -3.42 -7.03
C LYS A 17 -4.12 -2.91 -8.02
N PRO A 18 -4.68 -1.71 -7.81
CA PRO A 18 -5.68 -1.16 -8.71
C PRO A 18 -5.07 -0.79 -10.07
N ARG A 19 -5.92 -0.74 -11.10
CA ARG A 19 -5.56 -0.22 -12.43
C ARG A 19 -5.46 1.30 -12.44
N ASP A 20 -6.31 1.97 -11.66
CA ASP A 20 -6.39 3.41 -11.57
C ASP A 20 -6.89 3.83 -10.17
N ILE A 21 -6.50 5.02 -9.74
CA ILE A 21 -6.74 5.55 -8.40
C ILE A 21 -7.18 7.00 -8.53
N PHE A 22 -8.33 7.30 -7.93
CA PHE A 22 -8.69 8.65 -7.56
C PHE A 22 -8.65 8.75 -6.04
N PHE A 23 -8.13 9.86 -5.50
CA PHE A 23 -8.21 10.12 -4.07
C PHE A 23 -8.64 11.56 -3.78
N LEU A 24 -9.31 11.70 -2.65
CA LEU A 24 -9.67 12.99 -2.06
C LEU A 24 -9.19 13.00 -0.61
N GLU A 25 -8.59 14.11 -0.20
CA GLU A 25 -8.22 14.38 1.19
C GLU A 25 -9.06 15.56 1.69
N GLN A 26 -9.62 15.44 2.89
CA GLN A 26 -10.32 16.51 3.56
C GLN A 26 -10.14 16.37 5.08
N ASP A 27 -9.57 17.39 5.71
CA ASP A 27 -9.38 17.49 7.17
C ASP A 27 -8.66 16.25 7.78
N GLY A 28 -7.73 15.66 7.02
CA GLY A 28 -6.99 14.47 7.41
C GLY A 28 -7.73 13.14 7.22
N ALA A 29 -8.98 13.17 6.74
CA ALA A 29 -9.69 12.00 6.24
C ALA A 29 -9.45 11.81 4.74
N PHE A 30 -9.55 10.57 4.27
CA PHE A 30 -9.26 10.19 2.88
C PHE A 30 -10.35 9.30 2.30
N VAL A 31 -10.70 9.56 1.05
CA VAL A 31 -11.53 8.66 0.24
C VAL A 31 -10.71 8.23 -0.97
N LEU A 32 -10.59 6.91 -1.17
CA LEU A 32 -9.99 6.30 -2.34
C LEU A 32 -11.07 5.66 -3.21
N ARG A 33 -11.07 5.97 -4.49
CA ARG A 33 -11.79 5.21 -5.51
C ARG A 33 -10.79 4.43 -6.34
N LEU A 34 -10.87 3.11 -6.25
CA LEU A 34 -9.99 2.17 -6.91
C LEU A 34 -10.71 1.54 -8.10
N LEU A 35 -10.06 1.53 -9.27
CA LEU A 35 -10.51 0.73 -10.40
C LEU A 35 -9.82 -0.63 -10.35
N MET A 36 -10.57 -1.67 -10.00
CA MET A 36 -10.05 -3.02 -9.80
C MET A 36 -10.32 -3.88 -11.04
N GLN A 37 -9.31 -4.63 -11.47
CA GLN A 37 -9.52 -5.72 -12.42
C GLN A 37 -10.04 -6.95 -11.67
N THR A 38 -11.17 -7.49 -12.09
CA THR A 38 -11.73 -8.75 -11.61
C THR A 38 -11.89 -9.74 -12.77
N GLN A 39 -12.24 -11.00 -12.46
CA GLN A 39 -12.59 -12.00 -13.47
C GLN A 39 -13.80 -11.59 -14.32
N ALA A 40 -14.74 -10.83 -13.74
CA ALA A 40 -15.93 -10.32 -14.43
C ALA A 40 -15.68 -8.98 -15.16
N GLY A 41 -14.44 -8.51 -15.24
CA GLY A 41 -14.08 -7.21 -15.81
C GLY A 41 -13.72 -6.16 -14.77
N MET A 42 -13.89 -4.88 -15.12
CA MET A 42 -13.51 -3.75 -14.26
C MET A 42 -14.58 -3.44 -13.22
N ARG A 43 -14.16 -3.16 -11.99
CA ARG A 43 -15.05 -2.79 -10.88
C ARG A 43 -14.50 -1.59 -10.11
N HIS A 44 -15.36 -0.62 -9.83
CA HIS A 44 -15.03 0.43 -8.87
C HIS A 44 -15.21 -0.05 -7.42
N VAL A 45 -14.23 0.25 -6.57
CA VAL A 45 -14.25 0.03 -5.12
C VAL A 45 -13.97 1.36 -4.44
N ILE A 46 -14.72 1.66 -3.38
CA ILE A 46 -14.50 2.85 -2.54
C ILE A 46 -13.96 2.37 -1.19
N ALA A 47 -12.89 3.02 -0.74
CA ALA A 47 -12.35 2.85 0.61
C ALA A 47 -12.27 4.22 1.27
N GLU A 48 -12.71 4.30 2.53
CA GLU A 48 -12.77 5.54 3.30
C GLU A 48 -11.93 5.37 4.56
N PHE A 49 -11.21 6.41 4.93
CA PHE A 49 -10.34 6.44 6.09
C PHE A 49 -10.58 7.74 6.84
N THR A 50 -10.95 7.62 8.10
CA THR A 50 -10.99 8.74 9.04
C THR A 50 -9.58 9.16 9.42
N ARG A 51 -9.45 10.38 9.96
CA ARG A 51 -8.18 10.89 10.49
C ARG A 51 -7.56 9.95 11.53
N ASP A 52 -8.38 9.38 12.40
CA ASP A 52 -7.92 8.49 13.47
C ASP A 52 -7.43 7.15 12.92
N GLU A 53 -8.08 6.60 11.91
CA GLU A 53 -7.62 5.38 11.22
C GLU A 53 -6.28 5.62 10.52
N ILE A 54 -6.10 6.78 9.87
CA ILE A 54 -4.81 7.16 9.28
C ILE A 54 -3.73 7.24 10.36
N GLN A 55 -4.04 7.83 11.51
CA GLN A 55 -3.09 7.93 12.61
C GLN A 55 -2.69 6.53 13.11
N GLN A 56 -3.66 5.63 13.29
CA GLN A 56 -3.40 4.24 13.67
C GLN A 56 -2.53 3.52 12.63
N MET A 57 -2.78 3.72 11.33
CA MET A 57 -1.96 3.15 10.26
C MET A 57 -0.51 3.70 10.30
N ILE A 58 -0.33 4.99 10.57
CA ILE A 58 0.99 5.60 10.72
C ILE A 58 1.76 4.97 11.88
N ASP A 59 1.09 4.77 13.02
CA ASP A 59 1.69 4.20 14.21
C ASP A 59 2.09 2.73 14.01
N GLN A 60 1.35 1.98 13.18
CA GLN A 60 1.69 0.61 12.77
C GLN A 60 2.80 0.55 11.69
N GLY A 61 3.01 1.64 10.95
CA GLY A 61 3.94 1.72 9.83
C GLY A 61 5.39 1.26 10.09
N PRO A 62 6.02 1.52 11.25
CA PRO A 62 7.35 1.02 11.58
C PRO A 62 7.46 -0.52 11.55
N ALA A 63 6.48 -1.23 12.12
CA ALA A 63 6.48 -2.70 12.13
C ALA A 63 6.46 -3.27 10.71
N TRP A 64 5.60 -2.74 9.84
CA TRP A 64 5.54 -3.15 8.44
C TRP A 64 6.84 -2.96 7.66
N ARG A 65 7.65 -1.96 8.03
CA ARG A 65 8.97 -1.73 7.41
C ARG A 65 10.02 -2.72 7.91
N ALA A 66 9.96 -3.11 9.18
CA ALA A 66 10.81 -4.16 9.71
C ALA A 66 10.53 -5.49 8.98
N GLU A 67 9.26 -5.87 8.88
CA GLU A 67 8.83 -7.07 8.14
C GLU A 67 9.28 -7.07 6.67
N ALA A 68 9.15 -5.93 5.98
CA ALA A 68 9.57 -5.81 4.59
C ALA A 68 11.09 -5.98 4.41
N ARG A 69 11.89 -5.47 5.36
CA ARG A 69 13.34 -5.66 5.38
C ARG A 69 13.72 -7.11 5.64
N GLU A 70 13.09 -7.76 6.62
CA GLU A 70 13.32 -9.18 6.91
C GLU A 70 13.03 -10.07 5.70
N ARG A 71 11.91 -9.82 4.98
CA ARG A 71 11.59 -10.53 3.73
C ARG A 71 12.63 -10.32 2.63
N GLN A 72 13.30 -9.19 2.59
CA GLN A 72 14.34 -8.90 1.59
C GLN A 72 15.70 -9.54 1.96
N VAL A 73 16.01 -9.65 3.25
CA VAL A 73 17.26 -10.24 3.74
C VAL A 73 17.19 -11.78 3.81
N GLY A 74 15.99 -12.34 3.99
CA GLY A 74 15.75 -13.79 4.10
C GLY A 74 15.68 -14.58 2.80
N VAL A 75 15.89 -13.96 1.63
CA VAL A 75 16.06 -14.68 0.35
C VAL A 75 17.57 -14.87 0.11
N PRO A 76 18.14 -16.08 0.27
CA PRO A 76 19.52 -16.33 -0.12
C PRO A 76 19.64 -16.10 -1.63
N SER A 77 20.58 -15.26 -2.04
CA SER A 77 20.99 -15.11 -3.44
C SER A 77 21.80 -16.33 -3.88
N ASP A 78 21.19 -17.51 -3.90
CA ASP A 78 21.75 -18.69 -4.58
C ASP A 78 21.39 -18.63 -6.06
N SER A 79 22.01 -17.69 -6.77
CA SER A 79 22.18 -17.82 -8.22
C SER A 79 23.60 -18.32 -8.47
N PRO A 80 23.80 -19.56 -8.95
CA PRO A 80 25.14 -20.00 -9.31
C PRO A 80 25.65 -19.14 -10.48
N PRO A 81 26.95 -18.80 -10.51
CA PRO A 81 27.51 -17.98 -11.57
C PRO A 81 27.33 -18.69 -12.92
N ALA A 82 26.83 -17.94 -13.91
CA ALA A 82 26.76 -18.40 -15.29
C ALA A 82 28.18 -18.72 -15.77
N GLN A 83 28.46 -20.00 -15.98
CA GLN A 83 29.71 -20.46 -16.57
C GLN A 83 29.77 -19.93 -18.01
N ARG A 84 30.80 -19.12 -18.29
CA ARG A 84 31.22 -18.75 -19.64
C ARG A 84 32.34 -19.67 -20.09
#